data_AF-A0A0B1U189-F1
#
_entry.id   AF-A0A0B1U189-F1
#
_cell.length_a   1.000
_cell.length_b   1.000
_cell.length_c   1.000
_cell.angle_alpha   90.00
_cell.angle_beta   90.00
_cell.angle_gamma   90.00
#
_symmetry.space_group_name_H-M   'P 1'
#
loop_
_entity.id
_entity.type
_entity.pdbx_description
1 polymer ?
#
loop_
_entity_poly.entity_id
_entity_poly.type
_entity_poly.pdbx_seq_one_letter_code
_entity_poly.pdbx_strand_id
1 'polypeptide(L)'
;MDDILARLGAILLSYLGKTADVATELFDAAGRKALEIGAAVAGKLEALGAKIAAVPLWLSLPLAVAAVGLVACYVLRQRLYDRVLVYHLLWVRRRGFSRQRFFVRRGAVREAVEAMARRVELPPRFAAVAVYEVHPDRYLVAFGMAGGSAEDVRLYRRDLRSGLAAMGADMIAYFHKNVRMLHADAELRALFAVLDGRDPEFAAQRPTLGGETTKRAVPGIYPETARGLHLKDVKA
;
A
#
# COMPACT_ATOMS: atom_id res chain seq x y z
N MET A 1 -14.16 37.64 -48.04
CA MET A 1 -13.56 37.04 -46.82
C MET A 1 -13.18 35.57 -47.06
N ASP A 2 -13.64 34.98 -48.16
CA ASP A 2 -13.49 33.55 -48.49
C ASP A 2 -12.13 33.15 -49.11
N ASP A 3 -11.43 34.08 -49.77
CA ASP A 3 -10.12 33.81 -50.41
C ASP A 3 -8.96 33.60 -49.40
N ILE A 4 -9.05 34.22 -48.23
CA ILE A 4 -8.01 34.13 -47.19
C ILE A 4 -8.07 32.77 -46.49
N LEU A 5 -9.28 32.24 -46.27
CA LEU A 5 -9.50 30.92 -45.68
C LEU A 5 -9.08 29.79 -46.63
N ALA A 6 -9.30 29.94 -47.94
CA ALA A 6 -8.82 28.98 -48.94
C ALA A 6 -7.27 28.94 -49.00
N ARG A 7 -6.61 30.10 -48.92
CA ARG A 7 -5.14 30.18 -48.86
C ARG A 7 -4.55 29.63 -47.56
N LEU A 8 -5.20 29.89 -46.42
CA LEU A 8 -4.81 29.28 -45.12
C LEU A 8 -4.99 27.77 -45.12
N GLY A 9 -6.09 27.27 -45.72
CA GLY A 9 -6.34 25.84 -45.93
C GLY A 9 -5.26 25.19 -46.79
N ALA A 10 -4.85 25.83 -47.89
CA ALA A 10 -3.79 25.32 -48.77
C ALA A 10 -2.41 25.33 -48.09
N ILE A 11 -2.09 26.35 -47.30
CA ILE A 11 -0.84 26.43 -46.53
C ILE A 11 -0.82 25.34 -45.45
N LEU A 12 -1.90 25.17 -44.68
CA LEU A 12 -2.06 24.11 -43.70
C LEU A 12 -1.98 22.71 -44.33
N LEU A 13 -2.57 22.50 -45.50
CA LEU A 13 -2.45 21.23 -46.25
C LEU A 13 -1.02 20.99 -46.73
N SER A 14 -0.30 22.04 -47.14
CA SER A 14 1.10 21.93 -47.57
C SER A 14 2.05 21.62 -46.41
N TYR A 15 1.75 22.13 -45.21
CA TYR A 15 2.46 21.76 -43.98
C TYR A 15 2.10 20.34 -43.55
N LEU A 16 0.83 19.93 -43.67
CA LEU A 16 0.41 18.55 -43.41
C LEU A 16 1.08 17.56 -44.36
N GLY A 17 1.14 17.89 -45.65
CA GLY A 17 1.83 17.12 -46.69
C GLY A 17 3.32 17.01 -46.41
N LYS A 18 3.98 18.12 -46.06
CA LYS A 18 5.41 18.11 -45.67
C LYS A 18 5.68 17.36 -44.37
N THR A 19 4.78 17.39 -43.39
CA THR A 19 4.91 16.56 -42.18
C THR A 19 4.63 15.09 -42.45
N ALA A 20 3.74 14.79 -43.39
CA ALA A 20 3.50 13.43 -43.85
C ALA A 20 4.70 12.89 -44.62
N ASP A 21 5.31 13.70 -45.49
CA ASP A 21 6.54 13.36 -46.22
C ASP A 21 7.74 13.21 -45.28
N VAL A 22 7.88 14.07 -44.27
CA VAL A 22 8.93 13.92 -43.25
C VAL A 22 8.66 12.71 -42.35
N ALA A 23 7.40 12.39 -42.03
CA ALA A 23 7.04 11.20 -41.27
C ALA A 23 7.25 9.93 -42.09
N THR A 24 6.89 9.90 -43.38
CA THR A 24 7.13 8.77 -44.27
C THR A 24 8.62 8.61 -44.56
N GLU A 25 9.39 9.68 -44.75
CA GLU A 25 10.86 9.62 -44.83
C GLU A 25 11.49 9.16 -43.52
N LEU A 26 10.95 9.54 -42.36
CA LEU A 26 11.37 9.00 -41.05
C LEU A 26 11.00 7.53 -40.89
N PHE A 27 9.84 7.09 -41.37
CA PHE A 27 9.42 5.69 -41.36
C PHE A 27 10.19 4.86 -42.40
N ASP A 28 10.57 5.43 -43.54
CA ASP A 28 11.42 4.79 -44.55
C ASP A 28 12.87 4.76 -44.08
N ALA A 29 13.37 5.80 -43.42
CA ALA A 29 14.71 5.81 -42.84
C ALA A 29 14.80 4.92 -41.59
N ALA A 30 13.75 4.86 -40.76
CA ALA A 30 13.64 3.93 -39.65
C ALA A 30 13.40 2.50 -40.13
N GLY A 31 12.65 2.31 -41.23
CA GLY A 31 12.43 1.04 -41.90
C GLY A 31 13.69 0.52 -42.55
N ARG A 32 14.46 1.38 -43.24
CA ARG A 32 15.78 1.06 -43.80
C ARG A 32 16.81 0.84 -42.70
N LYS A 33 16.82 1.61 -41.61
CA LYS A 33 17.69 1.30 -40.45
C LYS A 33 17.26 0.02 -39.73
N ALA A 34 15.97 -0.29 -39.64
CA ALA A 34 15.48 -1.55 -39.07
C ALA A 34 15.79 -2.73 -40.00
N LEU A 35 15.78 -2.53 -41.32
CA LEU A 35 16.20 -3.49 -42.34
C LEU A 35 17.73 -3.63 -42.41
N GLU A 36 18.51 -2.57 -42.17
CA GLU A 36 19.98 -2.61 -42.11
C GLU A 36 20.46 -3.19 -40.79
N ILE A 37 19.79 -2.88 -39.66
CA ILE A 37 20.03 -3.56 -38.38
C ILE A 37 19.55 -5.00 -38.49
N GLY A 38 18.42 -5.25 -39.14
CA GLY A 38 17.90 -6.58 -39.48
C GLY A 38 18.83 -7.37 -40.39
N ALA A 39 19.47 -6.72 -41.38
CA ALA A 39 20.42 -7.31 -42.32
C ALA A 39 21.83 -7.45 -41.74
N ALA A 40 22.26 -6.55 -40.86
CA ALA A 40 23.50 -6.66 -40.10
C ALA A 40 23.39 -7.75 -39.01
N VAL A 41 22.20 -7.91 -38.43
CA VAL A 41 21.86 -9.03 -37.55
C VAL A 41 21.68 -10.32 -38.38
N ALA A 42 21.11 -10.26 -39.58
CA ALA A 42 21.01 -11.39 -40.51
C ALA A 42 22.38 -11.86 -41.01
N GLY A 43 23.30 -10.95 -41.35
CA GLY A 43 24.67 -11.27 -41.77
C GLY A 43 25.53 -11.80 -40.62
N LYS A 44 25.29 -11.36 -39.37
CA LYS A 44 25.85 -12.00 -38.17
C LYS A 44 25.17 -13.33 -37.82
N LEU A 45 23.90 -13.50 -38.20
CA LEU A 45 23.17 -14.76 -38.10
C LEU A 45 23.52 -15.75 -39.21
N GLU A 46 23.98 -15.34 -40.39
CA GLU A 46 24.48 -16.23 -41.44
C GLU A 46 25.80 -16.89 -41.01
N ALA A 47 26.67 -16.12 -40.33
CA ALA A 47 27.88 -16.66 -39.70
C ALA A 47 27.58 -17.64 -38.54
N LEU A 48 26.42 -17.53 -37.89
CA LEU A 48 25.89 -18.50 -36.92
C LEU A 48 24.99 -19.58 -37.56
N GLY A 49 24.46 -19.31 -38.76
CA GLY A 49 23.50 -20.12 -39.50
C GLY A 49 24.12 -21.37 -40.08
N ALA A 50 25.41 -21.31 -40.43
CA ALA A 50 26.21 -22.49 -40.75
C ALA A 50 26.30 -23.50 -39.58
N LYS A 51 26.07 -23.08 -38.33
CA LYS A 51 25.98 -23.97 -37.16
C LYS A 51 24.54 -24.31 -36.76
N ILE A 52 23.55 -23.50 -37.14
CA ILE A 52 22.11 -23.75 -36.86
C ILE A 52 21.45 -24.62 -37.94
N ALA A 53 22.03 -24.75 -39.14
CA ALA A 53 21.55 -25.68 -40.18
C ALA A 53 21.57 -27.16 -39.73
N ALA A 54 22.27 -27.49 -38.63
CA ALA A 54 22.26 -28.81 -38.00
C ALA A 54 21.23 -28.96 -36.86
N VAL A 55 20.50 -27.89 -36.50
CA VAL A 55 19.50 -27.91 -35.42
C VAL A 55 18.13 -28.23 -36.02
N PRO A 56 17.47 -29.32 -35.58
CA PRO A 56 16.19 -29.72 -36.14
C PRO A 56 15.12 -28.64 -35.92
N LEU A 57 14.34 -28.37 -36.98
CA LEU A 57 13.27 -27.36 -37.00
C LEU A 57 12.25 -27.49 -35.85
N TRP A 58 12.09 -28.70 -35.31
CA TRP A 58 11.23 -28.99 -34.17
C TRP A 58 11.71 -28.38 -32.85
N LEU A 59 12.98 -27.99 -32.74
CA LEU A 59 13.55 -27.30 -31.57
C LEU A 59 13.57 -25.78 -31.74
N SER A 60 13.78 -25.27 -32.95
CA SER A 60 13.86 -23.82 -33.20
C SER A 60 12.49 -23.15 -33.21
N LEU A 61 11.46 -23.82 -33.74
CA LEU A 61 10.10 -23.30 -33.80
C LEU A 61 9.48 -23.04 -32.40
N PRO A 62 9.49 -24.00 -31.44
CA PRO A 62 8.96 -23.74 -30.11
C PRO A 62 9.78 -22.70 -29.34
N LEU A 63 11.10 -22.64 -29.56
CA LEU A 63 11.96 -21.63 -28.93
C LEU A 63 11.62 -20.22 -29.42
N ALA A 64 11.38 -20.06 -30.73
CA ALA A 64 10.95 -18.80 -31.32
C ALA A 64 9.57 -18.37 -30.79
N VAL A 65 8.62 -19.30 -30.71
CA VAL A 65 7.28 -19.04 -30.12
C VAL A 65 7.39 -18.65 -28.64
N ALA A 66 8.22 -19.33 -27.87
CA ALA A 66 8.47 -19.00 -26.46
C ALA A 66 9.10 -17.61 -26.29
N ALA A 67 10.06 -17.25 -27.15
CA ALA A 67 10.69 -15.94 -27.14
C ALA A 67 9.68 -14.82 -27.46
N VAL A 68 8.84 -15.01 -28.49
CA VAL A 68 7.77 -14.06 -28.83
C VAL A 68 6.75 -13.96 -27.70
N GLY A 69 6.37 -15.10 -27.10
CA GLY A 69 5.48 -15.13 -25.94
C GLY A 69 6.04 -14.37 -24.74
N LEU A 70 7.33 -14.51 -24.45
CA LEU A 70 8.01 -13.76 -23.38
C LEU A 70 8.02 -12.25 -23.65
N VAL A 71 8.28 -11.84 -24.90
CA VAL A 71 8.24 -10.43 -25.30
C VAL A 71 6.82 -9.87 -25.17
N ALA A 72 5.81 -10.60 -25.63
CA ALA A 72 4.41 -10.21 -25.48
C ALA A 72 4.00 -10.09 -24.00
N CYS A 73 4.37 -11.06 -23.17
CA CYS A 73 4.18 -11.02 -21.72
C CYS A 73 4.88 -9.81 -21.09
N TYR A 74 6.12 -9.51 -21.50
CA TYR A 74 6.89 -8.37 -20.99
C TYR A 74 6.22 -7.03 -21.34
N VAL A 75 5.73 -6.87 -22.56
CA VAL A 75 5.02 -5.65 -23.01
C VAL A 75 3.66 -5.51 -22.30
N LEU A 76 2.91 -6.60 -22.19
CA LEU A 76 1.60 -6.59 -21.51
C LEU A 76 1.72 -6.49 -19.99
N ARG A 77 2.90 -6.78 -19.42
CA ARG A 77 3.18 -6.74 -17.99
C ARG A 77 2.77 -5.41 -17.36
N GLN A 78 3.14 -4.29 -17.96
CA GLN A 78 2.82 -2.96 -17.42
C GLN A 78 1.31 -2.72 -17.41
N ARG A 79 0.61 -3.02 -18.51
CA ARG A 79 -0.86 -2.87 -18.58
C ARG A 79 -1.60 -3.77 -17.58
N LEU A 80 -1.10 -4.98 -17.36
CA LEU A 80 -1.66 -5.90 -16.37
C LEU A 80 -1.42 -5.37 -14.95
N TYR A 81 -0.21 -4.89 -14.64
CA TYR A 81 0.07 -4.28 -13.34
C TYR A 81 -0.78 -3.05 -13.08
N ASP A 82 -0.95 -2.17 -14.06
CA ASP A 82 -1.78 -0.98 -13.91
C ASP A 82 -3.24 -1.34 -13.63
N ARG A 83 -3.80 -2.32 -14.36
CA ARG A 83 -5.16 -2.80 -14.12
C ARG A 83 -5.33 -3.43 -12.74
N VAL A 84 -4.38 -4.27 -12.32
CA VAL A 84 -4.39 -4.90 -10.99
C VAL A 84 -4.28 -3.84 -9.90
N LEU A 85 -3.43 -2.83 -10.09
CA LEU A 85 -3.24 -1.74 -9.14
C LEU A 85 -4.49 -0.86 -9.02
N VAL A 86 -5.15 -0.54 -10.15
CA VAL A 86 -6.43 0.18 -10.15
C VAL A 86 -7.51 -0.63 -9.44
N TYR A 87 -7.64 -1.92 -9.74
CA TYR A 87 -8.61 -2.79 -9.08
C TYR A 87 -8.35 -2.86 -7.57
N HIS A 88 -7.08 -3.02 -7.18
CA HIS A 88 -6.69 -3.05 -5.77
C HIS A 88 -7.01 -1.73 -5.06
N LEU A 89 -6.69 -0.57 -5.67
CA LEU A 89 -7.03 0.75 -5.12
C LEU A 89 -8.54 0.94 -4.95
N LEU A 90 -9.33 0.51 -5.94
CA LEU A 90 -10.80 0.57 -5.87
C LEU A 90 -11.34 -0.33 -4.76
N TRP A 91 -10.78 -1.53 -4.62
CA TRP A 91 -11.14 -2.47 -3.56
C TRP A 91 -10.80 -1.92 -2.18
N VAL A 92 -9.61 -1.34 -1.99
CA VAL A 92 -9.19 -0.68 -0.75
C VAL A 92 -10.13 0.48 -0.41
N ARG A 93 -10.51 1.30 -1.39
CA ARG A 93 -11.50 2.38 -1.20
C ARG A 93 -12.87 1.86 -0.80
N ARG A 94 -13.35 0.77 -1.42
CA ARG A 94 -14.63 0.14 -1.06
C ARG A 94 -14.64 -0.39 0.38
N ARG A 95 -13.49 -0.77 0.93
CA ARG A 95 -13.34 -1.15 2.35
C ARG A 95 -13.34 0.05 3.33
N GLY A 96 -13.49 1.27 2.81
CA GLY A 96 -13.55 2.50 3.60
C GLY A 96 -12.18 3.14 3.87
N PHE A 97 -11.11 2.67 3.23
CA PHE A 97 -9.82 3.34 3.29
C PHE A 97 -9.80 4.54 2.34
N SER A 98 -9.24 5.64 2.81
CA SER A 98 -9.10 6.86 2.02
C SER A 98 -7.68 7.40 2.14
N ARG A 99 -7.22 8.18 1.16
CA ARG A 99 -5.93 8.84 1.26
C ARG A 99 -6.05 9.92 2.34
N GLN A 100 -5.35 9.73 3.44
CA GLN A 100 -5.26 10.72 4.52
C GLN A 100 -3.86 11.31 4.57
N ARG A 101 -3.81 12.59 4.94
CA ARG A 101 -2.59 13.36 5.12
C ARG A 101 -2.51 13.77 6.59
N PHE A 102 -1.42 13.40 7.23
CA PHE A 102 -1.15 13.71 8.62
C PHE A 102 0.00 14.71 8.68
N PHE A 103 -0.23 15.85 9.33
CA PHE A 103 0.80 16.85 9.54
C PHE A 103 1.40 16.68 10.93
N VAL A 104 2.70 16.44 11.00
CA VAL A 104 3.47 16.30 12.23
C VAL A 104 4.23 17.61 12.48
N ARG A 105 4.08 18.17 13.68
CA ARG A 105 4.81 19.37 14.09
C ARG A 105 5.83 19.00 15.16
N ARG A 106 7.07 18.74 14.73
CA ARG A 106 8.19 18.48 15.65
C ARG A 106 9.07 19.72 15.73
N GLY A 107 8.75 20.61 16.66
CA GLY A 107 9.43 21.90 16.80
C GLY A 107 9.25 22.79 15.56
N ALA A 108 10.34 23.06 14.83
CA ALA A 108 10.34 23.83 13.58
C ALA A 108 10.10 22.97 12.33
N VAL A 109 10.17 21.63 12.44
CA VAL A 109 10.01 20.72 11.31
C VAL A 109 8.53 20.40 11.13
N ARG A 110 8.06 20.54 9.88
CA ARG A 110 6.73 20.11 9.44
C ARG A 110 6.91 18.90 8.53
N GLU A 111 6.53 17.73 9.02
CA GLU A 111 6.50 16.52 8.20
C GLU A 111 5.07 16.20 7.80
N ALA A 112 4.89 15.74 6.57
CA ALA A 112 3.61 15.27 6.07
C ALA A 112 3.72 13.76 5.83
N VAL A 113 2.90 12.99 6.54
CA VAL A 113 2.79 11.54 6.35
C VAL A 113 1.50 11.27 5.60
N GLU A 114 1.61 10.62 4.44
CA GLU A 114 0.45 10.21 3.65
C GLU A 114 0.25 8.70 3.73
N ALA A 115 -0.97 8.26 4.00
CA ALA A 115 -1.32 6.84 4.05
C ALA A 115 -2.74 6.59 3.55
N MET A 116 -2.98 5.40 3.00
CA MET A 116 -4.35 4.89 2.80
C MET A 116 -4.86 4.40 4.14
N ALA A 117 -5.64 5.24 4.80
CA ALA A 117 -6.02 5.08 6.19
C ALA A 117 -7.55 5.11 6.37
N ARG A 118 -8.01 4.35 7.37
CA ARG A 118 -9.38 4.32 7.87
C ARG A 118 -9.35 4.69 9.34
N ARG A 119 -10.12 5.70 9.74
CA ARG A 119 -10.15 6.16 11.14
C ARG A 119 -10.81 5.09 12.00
N VAL A 120 -10.17 4.76 13.12
CA VAL A 120 -10.80 3.98 14.19
C VAL A 120 -11.63 4.94 15.01
N GLU A 121 -12.93 4.66 15.11
CA GLU A 121 -13.85 5.47 15.92
C GLU A 121 -13.55 5.24 17.39
N LEU A 122 -12.89 6.23 18.00
CA LEU A 122 -12.63 6.28 19.43
C LEU A 122 -13.65 7.22 20.10
N PRO A 123 -14.05 6.94 21.34
CA PRO A 123 -14.84 7.87 22.14
C PRO A 123 -14.23 9.27 22.17
N PRO A 124 -15.04 10.34 22.13
CA PRO A 124 -14.55 11.72 21.99
C PRO A 124 -13.66 12.19 23.15
N ARG A 125 -13.73 11.54 24.33
CA ARG A 125 -12.81 11.77 25.45
C ARG A 125 -11.33 11.53 25.10
N PHE A 126 -11.06 10.70 24.09
CA PHE A 126 -9.69 10.41 23.63
C PHE A 126 -9.23 11.32 22.50
N ALA A 127 -9.79 12.53 22.34
CA ALA A 127 -9.46 13.44 21.23
C ALA A 127 -7.95 13.74 21.08
N ALA A 128 -7.16 13.60 22.15
CA ALA A 128 -5.71 13.76 22.12
C ALA A 128 -4.97 12.65 21.33
N VAL A 129 -5.59 11.48 21.14
CA VAL A 129 -5.01 10.34 20.43
C VAL A 129 -5.97 9.89 19.33
N ALA A 130 -5.48 9.84 18.09
CA ALA A 130 -6.25 9.31 16.97
C ALA A 130 -5.57 8.06 16.43
N VAL A 131 -6.33 6.97 16.33
CA VAL A 131 -5.87 5.69 15.80
C VAL A 131 -6.48 5.48 14.41
N TYR A 132 -5.67 5.02 13.48
CA TYR A 132 -6.05 4.74 12.11
C TYR A 132 -5.56 3.35 11.72
N GLU A 133 -6.40 2.59 11.04
CA GLU A 133 -5.98 1.40 10.31
C GLU A 133 -5.39 1.83 8.98
N VAL A 134 -4.24 1.28 8.61
CA VAL A 134 -3.49 1.63 7.41
C VAL A 134 -3.23 0.38 6.57
N HIS A 135 -3.58 0.45 5.29
CA HIS A 135 -3.32 -0.62 4.34
C HIS A 135 -1.80 -0.74 4.04
N PRO A 136 -1.23 -1.95 3.91
CA PRO A 136 -1.88 -3.27 3.97
C PRO A 136 -2.29 -3.70 5.38
N ASP A 137 -1.36 -3.78 6.34
CA ASP A 137 -1.62 -4.30 7.69
C ASP A 137 -0.84 -3.52 8.74
N ARG A 138 -1.18 -2.24 8.90
CA ARG A 138 -0.53 -1.34 9.87
C ARG A 138 -1.56 -0.56 10.68
N TYR A 139 -1.15 -0.14 11.86
CA TYR A 139 -1.80 0.95 12.58
C TYR A 139 -0.98 2.21 12.44
N LEU A 140 -1.66 3.35 12.32
CA LEU A 140 -1.06 4.68 12.48
C LEU A 140 -1.71 5.32 13.69
N VAL A 141 -0.87 5.77 14.62
CA VAL A 141 -1.32 6.48 15.83
C VAL A 141 -0.78 7.88 15.76
N ALA A 142 -1.68 8.85 15.81
CA ALA A 142 -1.36 10.27 15.89
C ALA A 142 -1.55 10.74 17.34
N PHE A 143 -0.46 11.18 17.96
CA PHE A 143 -0.40 11.65 19.33
C PHE A 143 -0.48 13.17 19.38
N GLY A 144 -1.17 13.71 20.39
CA GLY A 144 -1.26 15.15 20.62
C GLY A 144 -1.98 15.91 19.51
N MET A 145 -3.05 15.34 18.97
CA MET A 145 -3.83 15.97 17.89
C MET A 145 -4.42 17.30 18.33
N ALA A 146 -3.96 18.41 17.74
CA ALA A 146 -4.44 19.76 17.98
C ALA A 146 -4.47 20.57 16.68
N GLY A 147 -5.61 21.18 16.36
CA GLY A 147 -5.75 22.07 15.18
C GLY A 147 -5.43 21.42 13.83
N GLY A 148 -5.60 20.10 13.71
CA GLY A 148 -5.28 19.35 12.48
C GLY A 148 -3.81 18.91 12.34
N SER A 149 -2.98 19.18 13.35
CA SER A 149 -1.60 18.68 13.44
C SER A 149 -1.39 17.77 14.64
N ALA A 150 -0.58 16.74 14.48
CA ALA A 150 -0.13 15.86 15.54
C ALA A 150 1.24 16.30 16.08
N GLU A 151 1.49 16.04 17.37
CA GLU A 151 2.83 16.17 17.96
C GLU A 151 3.76 15.07 17.43
N ASP A 152 3.26 13.85 17.32
CA ASP A 152 3.99 12.70 16.79
C ASP A 152 3.04 11.76 16.03
N VAL A 153 3.54 11.10 14.99
CA VAL A 153 2.79 10.11 14.21
C VAL A 153 3.66 8.88 14.03
N ARG A 154 3.18 7.74 14.51
CA ARG A 154 3.91 6.48 14.44
C ARG A 154 3.13 5.41 13.71
N LEU A 155 3.87 4.59 12.97
CA LEU A 155 3.35 3.44 12.22
C LEU A 155 3.76 2.15 12.93
N TYR A 156 2.79 1.29 13.18
CA TYR A 156 2.96 -0.01 13.82
C TYR A 156 2.51 -1.10 12.87
N ARG A 157 3.29 -2.17 12.78
CA ARG A 157 2.94 -3.35 12.00
C ARG A 157 1.91 -4.19 12.76
N ARG A 158 0.75 -4.43 12.15
CA ARG A 158 -0.30 -5.25 12.76
C ARG A 158 0.01 -6.74 12.63
N ASP A 159 0.72 -7.11 11.56
CA ASP A 159 1.15 -8.48 11.29
C ASP A 159 2.23 -9.00 12.25
N LEU A 160 2.88 -8.11 13.02
CA LEU A 160 3.93 -8.47 13.95
C LEU A 160 3.52 -8.26 15.41
N ARG A 161 3.81 -9.27 16.23
CA ARG A 161 3.65 -9.20 17.69
C ARG A 161 4.35 -8.02 18.33
N SER A 162 5.55 -7.74 17.87
CA SER A 162 6.33 -6.59 18.33
C SER A 162 5.71 -5.26 17.95
N GLY A 163 5.01 -5.18 16.81
CA GLY A 163 4.36 -3.95 16.36
C GLY A 163 3.16 -3.58 17.23
N LEU A 164 2.29 -4.54 17.53
CA LEU A 164 1.15 -4.33 18.43
C LEU A 164 1.59 -4.10 19.88
N ALA A 165 2.61 -4.81 20.36
CA ALA A 165 3.20 -4.55 21.67
C ALA A 165 3.83 -3.15 21.77
N ALA A 166 4.57 -2.71 20.73
CA ALA A 166 5.16 -1.38 20.67
C ALA A 166 4.10 -0.26 20.63
N MET A 167 3.01 -0.47 19.89
CA MET A 167 1.86 0.44 19.88
C MET A 167 1.30 0.65 21.30
N GLY A 168 1.06 -0.45 22.02
CA GLY A 168 0.57 -0.37 23.40
C GLY A 168 1.58 0.31 24.34
N ALA A 169 2.87 -0.01 24.21
CA ALA A 169 3.93 0.58 25.03
C ALA A 169 4.06 2.10 24.82
N ASP A 170 3.99 2.56 23.57
CA ASP A 170 4.05 3.98 23.23
C ASP A 170 2.80 4.72 23.73
N MET A 171 1.62 4.09 23.68
CA MET A 171 0.40 4.64 24.29
C MET A 171 0.55 4.79 25.81
N ILE A 172 1.05 3.76 26.50
CA ILE A 172 1.34 3.83 27.95
C ILE A 172 2.27 5.02 28.24
N ALA A 173 3.40 5.11 27.52
CA ALA A 173 4.38 6.18 27.70
C ALA A 173 3.78 7.56 27.43
N TYR A 174 2.95 7.71 26.41
CA TYR A 174 2.28 8.97 26.09
C TYR A 174 1.31 9.42 27.19
N PHE A 175 0.49 8.51 27.71
CA PHE A 175 -0.46 8.84 28.78
C PHE A 175 0.24 9.15 30.10
N HIS A 176 1.31 8.43 30.44
CA HIS A 176 2.13 8.71 31.64
C HIS A 176 2.90 10.02 31.54
N LYS A 177 3.43 10.37 30.37
CA LYS A 177 4.12 11.65 30.15
C LYS A 177 3.17 12.85 30.25
N ASN A 178 1.90 12.66 29.90
CA ASN A 178 0.87 13.71 29.92
C ASN A 178 0.06 13.69 31.23
N VAL A 179 0.76 13.95 32.35
CA VAL A 179 0.26 13.99 33.74
C VAL A 179 -0.96 14.89 33.96
N ARG A 180 -1.32 15.74 32.99
CA ARG A 180 -2.56 16.55 33.01
C ARG A 180 -3.84 15.71 33.02
N MET A 181 -3.78 14.44 32.63
CA MET A 181 -4.88 13.50 32.80
C MET A 181 -4.88 13.01 34.26
N LEU A 182 -5.76 13.57 35.10
CA LEU A 182 -5.88 13.23 36.52
C LEU A 182 -5.95 11.71 36.82
N HIS A 183 -6.36 10.89 35.84
CA HIS A 183 -6.52 9.44 35.98
C HIS A 183 -5.94 8.69 34.76
N ALA A 184 -4.67 8.94 34.42
CA ALA A 184 -4.00 8.39 33.23
C ALA A 184 -4.19 6.87 33.07
N ASP A 185 -4.03 6.09 34.16
CA ASP A 185 -4.19 4.63 34.10
C ASP A 185 -5.64 4.18 33.84
N ALA A 186 -6.63 4.90 34.36
CA ALA A 186 -8.04 4.57 34.14
C ALA A 186 -8.47 4.89 32.69
N GLU A 187 -8.02 6.03 32.17
CA GLU A 187 -8.24 6.41 30.76
C GLU A 187 -7.55 5.44 29.80
N LEU A 188 -6.33 5.00 30.14
CA LEU A 188 -5.60 4.03 29.35
C LEU A 188 -6.26 2.65 29.33
N ARG A 189 -6.76 2.15 30.47
CA ARG A 189 -7.59 0.93 30.51
C ARG A 189 -8.84 1.06 29.66
N ALA A 190 -9.48 2.23 29.70
CA ALA A 190 -10.68 2.48 28.93
C ALA A 190 -10.39 2.57 27.42
N LEU A 191 -9.24 3.10 27.02
CA LEU A 191 -8.78 3.10 25.63
C LEU A 191 -8.46 1.67 25.16
N PHE A 192 -7.74 0.90 25.97
CA PHE A 192 -7.39 -0.48 25.65
C PHE A 192 -8.63 -1.36 25.56
N ALA A 193 -9.64 -1.18 26.42
CA ALA A 193 -10.90 -1.91 26.31
C ALA A 193 -11.62 -1.67 24.97
N VAL A 194 -11.57 -0.45 24.45
CA VAL A 194 -12.14 -0.12 23.12
C VAL A 194 -11.35 -0.78 22.00
N LEU A 195 -10.01 -0.77 22.08
CA LEU A 195 -9.15 -1.39 21.08
C LEU A 195 -9.23 -2.92 21.12
N ASP A 196 -9.27 -3.52 22.32
CA ASP A 196 -9.39 -4.95 22.55
C ASP A 196 -10.68 -5.52 21.97
N GLY A 197 -11.79 -4.78 22.13
CA GLY A 197 -13.08 -5.17 21.54
C GLY A 197 -13.12 -5.09 20.01
N ARG A 198 -12.15 -4.43 19.39
CA ARG A 198 -12.10 -4.18 17.94
C ARG A 198 -11.07 -5.04 17.23
N ASP A 199 -9.96 -5.33 17.89
CA ASP A 199 -8.87 -6.14 17.36
C ASP A 199 -8.41 -7.20 18.37
N PRO A 200 -8.80 -8.49 18.20
CA PRO A 200 -8.42 -9.55 19.12
C PRO A 200 -6.92 -9.81 19.12
N GLU A 201 -6.20 -9.51 18.04
CA GLU A 201 -4.74 -9.64 18.00
C GLU A 201 -4.05 -8.59 18.86
N PHE A 202 -4.58 -7.36 18.87
CA PHE A 202 -4.11 -6.31 19.76
C PHE A 202 -4.31 -6.72 21.22
N ALA A 203 -5.50 -7.23 21.57
CA ALA A 203 -5.79 -7.72 22.92
C ALA A 203 -4.82 -8.81 23.38
N ALA A 204 -4.42 -9.72 22.48
CA ALA A 204 -3.49 -10.80 22.81
C ALA A 204 -2.04 -10.32 23.01
N GLN A 205 -1.65 -9.24 22.32
CA GLN A 205 -0.24 -8.85 22.16
C GLN A 205 0.13 -7.56 22.90
N ARG A 206 -0.85 -6.76 23.33
CA ARG A 206 -0.61 -5.53 24.08
C ARG A 206 0.08 -5.78 25.42
N PRO A 207 0.84 -4.80 25.94
CA PRO A 207 1.36 -4.86 27.30
C PRO A 207 0.23 -4.88 28.34
N THR A 208 0.47 -5.56 29.46
CA THR A 208 -0.43 -5.57 30.62
C THR A 208 -0.34 -4.26 31.37
N LEU A 209 -1.49 -3.69 31.74
CA LEU A 209 -1.54 -2.48 32.55
C LEU A 209 -1.42 -2.80 34.05
N GLY A 210 -0.93 -1.84 34.84
CA GLY A 210 -0.84 -1.98 36.29
C GLY A 210 -2.23 -2.27 36.90
N GLY A 211 -2.32 -3.34 37.68
CA GLY A 211 -3.57 -3.79 38.32
C GLY A 211 -4.47 -4.69 37.45
N GLU A 212 -4.13 -4.93 36.17
CA GLU A 212 -4.70 -6.05 35.42
C GLU A 212 -4.06 -7.33 35.96
N THR A 213 -4.75 -8.01 36.89
CA THR A 213 -4.34 -9.37 37.29
C THR A 213 -4.24 -10.21 36.03
N THR A 214 -3.18 -11.01 35.93
CA THR A 214 -2.79 -11.84 34.77
C THR A 214 -3.85 -12.90 34.42
N LYS A 215 -5.05 -12.48 34.02
CA LYS A 215 -6.05 -13.30 33.33
C LYS A 215 -5.68 -13.32 31.85
N ARG A 216 -4.46 -13.74 31.53
CA ARG A 216 -4.23 -14.36 30.22
C ARG A 216 -4.99 -15.68 30.28
N ALA A 217 -6.21 -15.66 29.74
CA ALA A 217 -7.01 -16.85 29.59
C ALA A 217 -6.16 -17.90 28.87
N VAL A 218 -5.81 -18.96 29.59
CA VAL A 218 -5.43 -20.22 28.99
C VAL A 218 -6.58 -20.59 28.03
N PRO A 219 -6.30 -20.86 26.74
CA PRO A 219 -7.36 -21.19 25.80
C PRO A 219 -8.01 -22.51 26.27
N GLY A 220 -9.28 -22.45 26.67
CA GLY A 220 -10.04 -23.65 27.02
C GLY A 220 -11.05 -23.55 28.17
N ILE A 221 -11.18 -22.42 28.88
CA ILE A 221 -12.17 -22.32 29.98
C ILE A 221 -13.11 -21.14 29.73
N TYR A 222 -14.32 -21.45 29.25
CA TYR A 222 -15.45 -20.52 29.20
C TYR A 222 -15.87 -20.11 30.63
N PRO A 223 -16.22 -18.83 30.88
CA PRO A 223 -16.57 -18.35 32.20
C PRO A 223 -18.06 -18.59 32.48
N GLU A 224 -18.46 -19.85 32.68
CA GLU A 224 -19.77 -20.16 33.28
C GLU A 224 -19.67 -20.91 34.60
N THR A 225 -18.50 -21.41 35.01
CA THR A 225 -18.37 -22.23 36.23
C THR A 225 -17.72 -21.53 37.43
N ALA A 226 -17.28 -20.28 37.32
CA ALA A 226 -16.70 -19.54 38.46
C ALA A 226 -17.74 -19.14 39.54
N ARG A 227 -19.05 -19.25 39.26
CA ARG A 227 -20.12 -19.10 40.26
C ARG A 227 -20.52 -20.40 40.97
N GLY A 228 -19.99 -21.56 40.55
CA GLY A 228 -20.35 -22.87 41.13
C GLY A 228 -19.39 -23.38 42.21
N LEU A 229 -18.20 -22.78 42.37
CA LEU A 229 -17.16 -23.29 43.28
C LEU A 229 -17.08 -22.58 44.63
N HIS A 230 -17.84 -21.50 44.85
CA HIS A 230 -17.93 -20.83 46.16
C HIS A 230 -19.09 -21.32 47.05
N LEU A 231 -19.87 -22.31 46.61
CA LEU A 231 -21.02 -22.84 47.36
C LEU A 231 -20.81 -24.27 47.90
N LYS A 232 -19.64 -24.88 47.73
CA LYS A 232 -19.37 -26.23 48.26
C LYS A 232 -18.52 -26.30 49.53
N ASP A 233 -17.89 -25.21 49.96
CA ASP A 233 -17.06 -25.20 51.18
C ASP A 233 -17.78 -24.59 52.41
N VAL A 234 -19.10 -24.39 52.33
CA VAL A 234 -19.93 -24.04 53.48
C VAL A 234 -21.02 -25.09 53.65
N LYS A 235 -20.63 -26.28 54.13
CA LYS A 235 -21.40 -27.18 55.00
C LYS A 235 -20.71 -28.55 55.11
N ALA A 236 -20.04 -28.78 56.24
CA ALA A 236 -20.17 -29.94 57.14
C ALA A 236 -18.93 -29.97 58.05
#